data_AF-A0A925SEM0-F1
#
_entry.id   AF-A0A925SEM0-F1
#
_cell.length_a   1.000
_cell.length_b   1.000
_cell.length_c   1.000
_cell.angle_alpha   90.00
_cell.angle_beta   90.00
_cell.angle_gamma   90.00
#
_symmetry.space_group_name_H-M   'P 1'
#
loop_
_entity.id
_entity.type
_entity.pdbx_description
1 polymer ?
#
loop_
_entity_poly.entity_id
_entity_poly.type
_entity_poly.pdbx_seq_one_letter_code
_entity_poly.pdbx_strand_id
1 'polypeptide(L)'
;MNVLRQSLLVALVCLAGSWPAVGQPVLIQPNRNQPVFGSSINNLRVVNQSPDGTEVSLAMDYTYDGFGGQTALIFPVVEKKDQKGVSGWFGADPITVVVGKGQISIKVKYFNDEAGVPPQFTSDRIRILFVNNSRSAIITQSIILKTINWGSADAKAILNQKQPAPPADKVTAEQQARTAGDAEAKAREQARVAGEAEAQARVEAETREKARVAAEAESKRLTEARIKAEAEAKRLTELKSKVEADEKSRLAALADAKRLTDEKVKSDERVRIEAEASRLAEENLRAQSSVRVKAETEAKTQQKVRIEAEQQAQAATAVPGFQIAANLKSKVSNVDVVNRSVDRTQMTIGVEFDLKDDFSNKPVIGIDVTRRTEPKASQYFSAPKTDASKGRRGIALFAVKYQPPDSNPDTFETYPTDSVLVYVQDGPQRLNLFPAPLTLVWRAPGAGPVLPIVEQTAKLEYDKFKQNTLYGGYVTVKYTLPAGGGKVIVRVLDSKTPRSVDWFQIDEVPLKGGTGLQLIKIDVKADAQSPGDVIKADTIEVQLVDSDGNLVGYLKEFTPMTWARPK
;
A
#
# COMPACT_ATOMS: atom_id res chain seq x y z
N MET A 1 49.61 51.15 -21.89
CA MET A 1 50.51 52.14 -21.25
C MET A 1 49.85 52.60 -19.96
N ASN A 2 50.58 52.41 -18.85
CA ASN A 2 50.61 53.10 -17.55
C ASN A 2 49.27 53.41 -16.82
N VAL A 3 48.95 52.84 -15.64
CA VAL A 3 49.62 52.80 -14.31
C VAL A 3 49.43 54.10 -13.49
N LEU A 4 48.47 54.03 -12.53
CA LEU A 4 48.60 54.32 -11.09
C LEU A 4 48.68 55.79 -10.56
N ARG A 5 47.77 56.11 -9.61
CA ARG A 5 48.00 56.52 -8.19
C ARG A 5 47.08 57.66 -7.71
N GLN A 6 46.34 57.43 -6.64
CA GLN A 6 46.62 58.02 -5.31
C GLN A 6 45.65 57.51 -4.24
N SER A 7 46.23 57.10 -3.11
CA SER A 7 45.56 56.73 -1.86
C SER A 7 46.10 57.65 -0.76
N LEU A 8 45.26 58.11 0.18
CA LEU A 8 45.64 58.47 1.56
C LEU A 8 44.37 58.65 2.43
N LEU A 9 44.13 57.73 3.38
CA LEU A 9 44.18 57.85 4.86
C LEU A 9 42.83 58.27 5.52
N VAL A 10 42.15 57.37 6.25
CA VAL A 10 42.17 57.12 7.73
C VAL A 10 41.16 58.01 8.46
N ALA A 11 40.33 57.61 9.44
CA ALA A 11 39.90 56.36 10.07
C ALA A 11 38.77 56.71 11.07
N LEU A 12 38.25 55.68 11.77
CA LEU A 12 37.82 55.69 13.20
C LEU A 12 36.30 55.64 13.52
N VAL A 13 35.88 54.42 13.94
CA VAL A 13 35.09 54.08 15.15
C VAL A 13 33.58 54.36 15.20
N CYS A 14 32.76 53.30 15.22
CA CYS A 14 32.12 52.75 16.44
C CYS A 14 31.16 51.60 16.10
N LEU A 15 31.49 50.39 16.58
CA LEU A 15 30.61 49.22 16.67
C LEU A 15 29.73 49.37 17.93
N ALA A 16 28.41 49.46 17.76
CA ALA A 16 27.44 49.18 18.82
C ALA A 16 26.45 48.14 18.29
N GLY A 17 26.31 47.06 19.04
CA GLY A 17 25.57 45.87 18.64
C GLY A 17 24.06 46.09 18.59
N SER A 18 23.45 45.59 17.53
CA SER A 18 22.02 45.32 17.43
C SER A 18 21.85 43.80 17.35
N TRP A 19 21.37 43.20 18.44
CA TRP A 19 20.82 41.84 18.43
C TRP A 19 19.64 41.78 17.44
N PRO A 20 19.50 40.72 16.63
CA PRO A 20 18.25 40.50 15.92
C PRO A 20 17.17 40.12 16.94
N ALA A 21 16.10 40.90 16.94
CA ALA A 21 14.89 40.63 17.70
C ALA A 21 14.41 39.21 17.42
N VAL A 22 14.24 38.46 18.51
CA VAL A 22 13.56 37.15 18.56
C VAL A 22 12.18 37.33 17.92
N GLY A 23 11.94 36.62 16.82
CA GLY A 23 10.65 36.61 16.14
C GLY A 23 9.54 36.23 17.12
N GLN A 24 8.48 37.03 17.10
CA GLN A 24 7.27 36.75 17.86
C GLN A 24 6.70 35.38 17.44
N PRO A 25 6.16 34.58 18.38
CA PRO A 25 5.37 33.42 18.00
C PRO A 25 4.14 33.91 17.24
N VAL A 26 4.08 33.58 15.95
CA VAL A 26 2.88 33.72 15.15
C VAL A 26 1.80 32.91 15.85
N LEU A 27 0.86 33.62 16.49
CA LEU A 27 -0.34 33.05 17.06
C LEU A 27 -1.25 32.68 15.88
N ILE A 28 -1.03 31.49 15.31
CA ILE A 28 -1.89 30.91 14.28
C ILE A 28 -3.21 30.59 14.97
N GLN A 29 -4.20 31.47 14.80
CA GLN A 29 -5.58 31.14 15.10
C GLN A 29 -6.02 29.98 14.21
N PRO A 30 -6.58 28.88 14.75
CA PRO A 30 -7.09 27.80 13.92
C PRO A 30 -8.27 28.32 13.09
N ASN A 31 -8.04 28.38 11.79
CA ASN A 31 -9.01 28.72 10.77
C ASN A 31 -10.20 27.76 10.84
N ARG A 32 -11.37 28.26 11.27
CA ARG A 32 -12.52 27.46 11.72
C ARG A 32 -13.38 26.84 10.60
N ASN A 33 -12.96 26.95 9.33
CA ASN A 33 -13.80 26.61 8.17
C ASN A 33 -13.09 25.85 7.03
N GLN A 34 -12.06 25.04 7.32
CA GLN A 34 -11.60 24.06 6.32
C GLN A 34 -12.41 22.76 6.43
N PRO A 35 -12.91 22.19 5.31
CA PRO A 35 -13.52 20.87 5.33
C PRO A 35 -12.44 19.86 5.76
N VAL A 36 -12.56 19.38 6.99
CA VAL A 36 -11.72 18.31 7.53
C VAL A 36 -12.04 17.06 6.71
N PHE A 37 -11.19 16.77 5.73
CA PHE A 37 -11.14 15.47 5.08
C PHE A 37 -10.54 14.50 6.10
N GLY A 38 -11.35 13.55 6.57
CA GLY A 38 -10.92 12.57 7.55
C GLY A 38 -12.00 12.23 8.56
N SER A 39 -12.01 10.98 8.99
CA SER A 39 -12.78 10.52 10.15
C SER A 39 -12.31 11.24 11.44
N SER A 40 -13.23 11.88 12.17
CA SER A 40 -12.91 12.72 13.34
C SER A 40 -14.04 12.77 14.37
N ILE A 41 -13.69 13.18 15.60
CA ILE A 41 -14.63 13.42 16.70
C ILE A 41 -14.52 14.87 17.16
N ASN A 42 -15.66 15.51 17.36
CA ASN A 42 -15.76 16.87 17.87
C ASN A 42 -16.75 16.93 19.04
N ASN A 43 -16.69 18.02 19.82
CA ASN A 43 -17.67 18.36 20.86
C ASN A 43 -17.92 17.27 21.92
N LEU A 44 -16.88 16.51 22.28
CA LEU A 44 -16.98 15.51 23.35
C LEU A 44 -17.30 16.18 24.69
N ARG A 45 -18.39 15.74 25.31
CA ARG A 45 -18.86 16.23 26.61
C ARG A 45 -19.47 15.13 27.45
N VAL A 46 -19.40 15.30 28.76
CA VAL A 46 -20.15 14.48 29.71
C VAL A 46 -21.57 15.01 29.77
N VAL A 47 -22.56 14.18 29.47
CA VAL A 47 -23.98 14.57 29.48
C VAL A 47 -24.68 14.10 30.75
N ASN A 48 -24.30 12.94 31.26
CA ASN A 48 -24.81 12.42 32.50
C ASN A 48 -23.70 11.67 33.23
N GLN A 49 -23.73 11.75 34.55
CA GLN A 49 -22.86 11.00 35.43
C GLN A 49 -23.68 10.49 36.61
N SER A 50 -23.57 9.18 36.84
CA SER A 50 -24.19 8.52 37.99
C SER A 50 -23.73 9.16 39.32
N PRO A 51 -24.58 9.17 40.37
CA PRO A 51 -24.25 9.78 41.66
C PRO A 51 -23.00 9.19 42.34
N ASP A 52 -22.75 7.90 42.12
CA ASP A 52 -21.59 7.17 42.63
C ASP A 52 -20.36 7.30 41.70
N GLY A 53 -20.51 7.93 40.54
CA GLY A 53 -19.45 8.17 39.57
C GLY A 53 -18.99 6.93 38.81
N THR A 54 -19.73 5.81 38.87
CA THR A 54 -19.34 4.54 38.21
C THR A 54 -19.76 4.47 36.74
N GLU A 55 -20.81 5.20 36.35
CA GLU A 55 -21.26 5.34 34.97
C GLU A 55 -21.22 6.79 34.50
N VAL A 56 -20.69 7.01 33.29
CA VAL A 56 -20.64 8.31 32.61
C VAL A 56 -21.14 8.17 31.17
N SER A 57 -22.02 9.07 30.74
CA SER A 57 -22.48 9.14 29.34
C SER A 57 -21.75 10.25 28.59
N LEU A 58 -20.99 9.87 27.57
CA LEU A 58 -20.22 10.78 26.71
C LEU A 58 -20.98 11.04 25.41
N ALA A 59 -21.39 12.28 25.17
CA ALA A 59 -21.92 12.69 23.87
C ALA A 59 -20.85 13.38 23.04
N MET A 60 -20.83 13.08 21.74
CA MET A 60 -19.86 13.63 20.79
C MET A 60 -20.43 13.63 19.38
N ASP A 61 -19.90 14.52 18.54
CA ASP A 61 -20.21 14.59 17.12
C ASP A 61 -19.14 13.81 16.35
N TYR A 62 -19.57 12.89 15.49
CA TYR A 62 -18.66 12.14 14.64
C TYR A 62 -18.75 12.61 13.19
N THR A 63 -17.62 12.53 12.51
CA THR A 63 -17.54 12.50 11.05
C THR A 63 -16.82 11.20 10.69
N TYR A 64 -17.42 10.37 9.84
CA TYR A 64 -16.82 9.15 9.32
C TYR A 64 -16.79 9.21 7.80
N ASP A 65 -15.61 9.12 7.22
CA ASP A 65 -15.37 9.29 5.78
C ASP A 65 -15.52 7.99 4.97
N GLY A 66 -15.78 6.86 5.63
CA GLY A 66 -15.89 5.54 4.99
C GLY A 66 -14.54 4.87 4.74
N PHE A 67 -13.44 5.47 5.20
CA PHE A 67 -12.15 4.79 5.18
C PHE A 67 -12.22 3.56 6.09
N GLY A 68 -12.01 2.36 5.54
CA GLY A 68 -12.09 1.10 6.29
C GLY A 68 -13.45 0.38 6.25
N GLY A 69 -14.47 0.91 5.55
CA GLY A 69 -15.75 0.24 5.33
C GLY A 69 -16.94 1.21 5.25
N GLN A 70 -18.14 0.67 4.94
CA GLN A 70 -19.37 1.48 5.00
C GLN A 70 -19.79 1.86 6.42
N THR A 71 -19.29 1.12 7.42
CA THR A 71 -19.52 1.39 8.83
C THR A 71 -18.24 1.21 9.62
N ALA A 72 -18.16 1.89 10.77
CA ALA A 72 -17.11 1.74 11.75
C ALA A 72 -17.69 1.60 13.15
N LEU A 73 -16.96 0.95 14.04
CA LEU A 73 -17.23 0.91 15.47
C LEU A 73 -16.45 2.03 16.15
N ILE A 74 -17.12 2.83 16.98
CA ILE A 74 -16.49 3.87 17.80
C ILE A 74 -16.38 3.36 19.23
N PHE A 75 -15.16 3.43 19.79
CA PHE A 75 -14.85 2.96 21.15
C PHE A 75 -14.06 4.01 21.95
N PRO A 76 -14.53 4.42 23.14
CA PRO A 76 -13.78 5.31 24.02
C PRO A 76 -12.81 4.52 24.90
N VAL A 77 -11.56 4.98 24.96
CA VAL A 77 -10.51 4.50 25.84
C VAL A 77 -10.17 5.60 26.82
N VAL A 78 -10.43 5.37 28.11
CA VAL A 78 -10.11 6.32 29.18
C VAL A 78 -8.64 6.16 29.58
N GLU A 79 -7.91 7.27 29.66
CA GLU A 79 -6.48 7.28 29.94
C GLU A 79 -6.13 8.34 31.01
N LYS A 80 -4.94 8.19 31.58
CA LYS A 80 -4.29 9.23 32.39
C LYS A 80 -2.86 9.41 31.91
N LYS A 81 -2.46 10.66 31.63
CA LYS A 81 -1.20 10.99 30.95
C LYS A 81 0.04 10.28 31.52
N ASP A 82 0.09 10.14 32.84
CA ASP A 82 1.26 9.62 33.57
C ASP A 82 1.04 8.21 34.17
N GLN A 83 -0.02 7.51 33.78
CA GLN A 83 -0.35 6.20 34.32
C GLN A 83 -0.78 5.23 33.21
N LYS A 84 0.01 4.17 33.02
CA LYS A 84 -0.27 3.10 32.04
C LYS A 84 -1.23 2.06 32.62
N GLY A 85 -1.96 1.36 31.74
CA GLY A 85 -2.84 0.25 32.12
C GLY A 85 -4.21 0.65 32.68
N VAL A 86 -4.45 1.94 32.90
CA VAL A 86 -5.71 2.47 33.47
C VAL A 86 -6.92 2.17 32.58
N SER A 87 -6.73 2.06 31.27
CA SER A 87 -7.81 1.75 30.34
C SER A 87 -8.55 0.45 30.65
N GLY A 88 -7.90 -0.51 31.32
CA GLY A 88 -8.53 -1.77 31.73
C GLY A 88 -9.56 -1.62 32.86
N TRP A 89 -9.59 -0.47 33.55
CA TRP A 89 -10.57 -0.20 34.61
C TRP A 89 -11.92 0.27 34.09
N PHE A 90 -12.06 0.41 32.77
CA PHE A 90 -13.24 0.95 32.12
C PHE A 90 -13.77 0.01 31.06
N GLY A 91 -15.09 0.00 30.91
CA GLY A 91 -15.79 -0.71 29.84
C GLY A 91 -16.78 0.20 29.15
N ALA A 92 -16.94 0.03 27.85
CA ALA A 92 -17.93 0.74 27.06
C ALA A 92 -18.41 -0.16 25.93
N ASP A 93 -19.70 -0.12 25.62
CA ASP A 93 -20.21 -0.81 24.43
C ASP A 93 -19.90 0.04 23.19
N PRO A 94 -19.27 -0.54 22.15
CA PRO A 94 -18.96 0.20 20.93
C PRO A 94 -20.25 0.55 20.18
N ILE A 95 -20.26 1.72 19.55
CA ILE A 95 -21.37 2.14 18.69
C ILE A 95 -20.98 2.02 17.22
N THR A 96 -21.83 1.37 16.43
CA THR A 96 -21.69 1.33 14.97
C THR A 96 -22.17 2.65 14.36
N VAL A 97 -21.32 3.28 13.56
CA VAL A 97 -21.66 4.45 12.76
C VAL A 97 -21.52 4.16 11.28
N VAL A 98 -22.34 4.82 10.47
CA VAL A 98 -22.27 4.80 8.99
C VAL A 98 -21.44 5.96 8.47
N VAL A 99 -21.02 5.89 7.20
CA VAL A 99 -20.39 7.02 6.50
C VAL A 99 -21.26 8.27 6.61
N GLY A 100 -20.66 9.40 6.97
CA GLY A 100 -21.35 10.68 7.12
C GLY A 100 -21.03 11.38 8.43
N LYS A 101 -21.96 12.20 8.89
CA LYS A 101 -21.83 12.97 10.13
C LYS A 101 -23.05 12.73 11.01
N GLY A 102 -22.84 12.68 12.32
CA GLY A 102 -23.94 12.52 13.27
C GLY A 102 -23.49 12.74 14.70
N GLN A 103 -24.45 12.69 15.62
CA GLN A 103 -24.19 12.76 17.05
C GLN A 103 -24.41 11.38 17.67
N ILE A 104 -23.50 10.97 18.55
CA ILE A 104 -23.61 9.70 19.29
C ILE A 104 -23.46 9.95 20.79
N SER A 105 -23.94 9.00 21.60
CA SER A 105 -23.75 8.98 23.04
C SER A 105 -23.31 7.60 23.49
N ILE A 106 -22.12 7.49 24.07
CA ILE A 106 -21.56 6.21 24.57
C ILE A 106 -21.56 6.23 26.09
N LYS A 107 -22.09 5.16 26.70
CA LYS A 107 -21.99 4.95 28.14
C LYS A 107 -20.67 4.24 28.46
N VAL A 108 -19.93 4.80 29.42
CA VAL A 108 -18.68 4.26 29.93
C VAL A 108 -18.89 3.89 31.41
N LYS A 109 -18.52 2.67 31.77
CA LYS A 109 -18.58 2.12 33.13
C LYS A 109 -17.18 2.00 33.71
N TYR A 110 -17.03 2.33 34.98
CA TYR A 110 -15.82 2.22 35.80
C TYR A 110 -15.97 1.05 36.77
N PHE A 111 -15.01 0.12 36.75
CA PHE A 111 -15.04 -1.13 37.51
C PHE A 111 -14.34 -1.00 38.86
N ASN A 112 -14.85 -0.11 39.73
CA ASN A 112 -14.27 0.16 41.05
C ASN A 112 -14.44 -0.98 42.08
N ASP A 113 -15.18 -2.03 41.71
CA ASP A 113 -15.36 -3.28 42.45
C ASP A 113 -14.28 -4.33 42.13
N GLU A 114 -13.51 -4.18 41.05
CA GLU A 114 -12.46 -5.12 40.68
C GLU A 114 -11.17 -4.97 41.51
N ALA A 115 -10.48 -6.09 41.72
CA ALA A 115 -9.23 -6.12 42.47
C ALA A 115 -8.14 -5.28 41.78
N GLY A 116 -7.56 -4.33 42.50
CA GLY A 116 -6.52 -3.44 41.99
C GLY A 116 -7.03 -2.17 41.32
N VAL A 117 -8.35 -1.99 41.19
CA VAL A 117 -8.96 -0.73 40.74
C VAL A 117 -9.19 0.19 41.95
N PRO A 118 -8.76 1.47 41.90
CA PRO A 118 -9.04 2.42 42.97
C PRO A 118 -10.55 2.63 43.20
N PRO A 119 -11.00 2.98 44.42
CA PRO A 119 -12.41 3.33 44.65
C PRO A 119 -12.82 4.65 43.99
N GLN A 120 -11.84 5.53 43.78
CA GLN A 120 -11.99 6.82 43.10
C GLN A 120 -10.80 7.06 42.17
N PHE A 121 -11.06 7.68 41.02
CA PHE A 121 -10.02 7.95 40.03
C PHE A 121 -10.35 9.18 39.18
N THR A 122 -9.34 9.99 38.87
CA THR A 122 -9.49 11.11 37.92
C THR A 122 -8.72 10.84 36.64
N SER A 123 -9.42 10.72 35.52
CA SER A 123 -8.84 10.67 34.17
C SER A 123 -8.64 12.08 33.63
N ASP A 124 -7.66 12.29 32.75
CA ASP A 124 -7.41 13.57 32.09
C ASP A 124 -7.49 13.49 30.55
N ARG A 125 -7.66 12.28 30.00
CA ARG A 125 -7.63 12.02 28.57
C ARG A 125 -8.62 10.94 28.19
N ILE A 126 -9.29 11.16 27.06
CA ILE A 126 -10.13 10.16 26.41
C ILE A 126 -9.66 10.02 24.98
N ARG A 127 -9.29 8.80 24.61
CA ARG A 127 -8.92 8.44 23.23
C ARG A 127 -10.11 7.73 22.59
N ILE A 128 -10.65 8.30 21.54
CA ILE A 128 -11.71 7.70 20.75
C ILE A 128 -11.08 6.94 19.58
N LEU A 129 -11.38 5.65 19.46
CA LEU A 129 -10.92 4.79 18.39
C LEU A 129 -12.05 4.54 17.40
N PHE A 130 -11.76 4.68 16.11
CA PHE A 130 -12.57 4.12 15.05
C PHE A 130 -11.94 2.78 14.67
N VAL A 131 -12.73 1.73 14.72
CA VAL A 131 -12.28 0.36 14.44
C VAL A 131 -13.19 -0.21 13.37
N ASN A 132 -12.67 -1.08 12.50
CA ASN A 132 -13.52 -1.79 11.55
C ASN A 132 -14.53 -2.71 12.27
N ASN A 133 -15.57 -3.15 11.56
CA ASN A 133 -16.62 -4.00 12.14
C ASN A 133 -16.09 -5.31 12.75
N SER A 134 -14.98 -5.84 12.23
CA SER A 134 -14.33 -7.06 12.76
C SER A 134 -13.46 -6.80 13.99
N ARG A 135 -13.39 -5.57 14.49
CA ARG A 135 -12.56 -5.13 15.64
C ARG A 135 -11.06 -5.45 15.51
N SER A 136 -10.60 -5.68 14.28
CA SER A 136 -9.25 -6.19 14.00
C SER A 136 -8.27 -5.09 13.59
N ALA A 137 -8.75 -3.91 13.22
CA ALA A 137 -7.91 -2.81 12.79
C ALA A 137 -8.47 -1.46 13.23
N ILE A 138 -7.61 -0.63 13.81
CA ILE A 138 -7.89 0.78 14.08
C ILE A 138 -7.81 1.54 12.74
N ILE A 139 -8.91 2.16 12.37
CA ILE A 139 -9.05 3.00 11.17
C ILE A 139 -8.42 4.37 11.44
N THR A 140 -8.84 5.01 12.54
CA THR A 140 -8.31 6.29 13.00
C THR A 140 -8.49 6.41 14.52
N GLN A 141 -7.83 7.39 15.13
CA GLN A 141 -7.98 7.70 16.55
C GLN A 141 -7.98 9.21 16.78
N SER A 142 -8.73 9.66 17.77
CA SER A 142 -8.78 11.06 18.21
C SER A 142 -8.52 11.12 19.71
N ILE A 143 -7.58 11.96 20.15
CA ILE A 143 -7.27 12.14 21.58
C ILE A 143 -7.85 13.46 22.03
N ILE A 144 -8.69 13.42 23.07
CA ILE A 144 -9.36 14.58 23.63
C ILE A 144 -8.96 14.70 25.10
N LEU A 145 -8.50 15.89 25.50
CA LEU A 145 -8.19 16.19 26.89
C LEU A 145 -9.48 16.51 27.63
N LYS A 146 -9.89 15.62 28.54
CA LYS A 146 -11.12 15.79 29.31
C LYS A 146 -10.93 15.18 30.70
N THR A 147 -11.06 16.04 31.71
CA THR A 147 -11.03 15.62 33.10
C THR A 147 -12.38 15.06 33.51
N ILE A 148 -12.39 13.83 34.06
CA ILE A 148 -13.58 13.17 34.60
C ILE A 148 -13.16 12.52 35.92
N ASN A 149 -13.94 12.75 36.97
CA ASN A 149 -13.79 12.09 38.26
C ASN A 149 -14.69 10.85 38.27
N TRP A 150 -14.15 9.69 38.62
CA TRP A 150 -14.82 8.40 38.60
C TRP A 150 -14.87 7.83 40.01
N GLY A 151 -15.96 7.12 40.32
CA GLY A 151 -16.20 6.56 41.64
C GLY A 151 -16.45 7.60 42.73
N SER A 152 -16.63 7.11 43.95
CA SER A 152 -16.77 7.91 45.17
C SER A 152 -16.02 7.21 46.30
N ALA A 153 -15.54 7.99 47.28
CA ALA A 153 -14.82 7.45 48.44
C ALA A 153 -15.67 6.43 49.23
N ASP A 154 -17.00 6.55 49.17
CA ASP A 154 -17.95 5.73 49.93
C ASP A 154 -18.40 4.46 49.18
N ALA A 155 -18.00 4.26 47.92
CA ALA A 155 -18.50 3.17 47.08
C ALA A 155 -18.24 1.75 47.64
N LYS A 156 -17.19 1.56 48.44
CA LYS A 156 -16.90 0.27 49.11
C LYS A 156 -17.78 0.00 50.34
N ALA A 157 -18.44 1.01 50.91
CA ALA A 157 -19.27 0.86 52.12
C ALA A 157 -20.73 0.49 51.83
N ILE A 158 -21.22 0.73 50.60
CA ILE A 158 -22.66 0.64 50.27
C ILE A 158 -23.10 -0.79 49.92
N LEU A 159 -22.18 -1.70 49.58
CA LEU A 159 -22.51 -3.11 49.24
C LEU A 159 -22.89 -3.99 50.45
N ASN A 160 -22.85 -3.48 51.68
CA ASN A 160 -23.13 -4.25 52.91
C ASN A 160 -24.20 -3.64 53.83
N GLN A 161 -25.05 -2.75 53.33
CA GLN A 161 -26.21 -2.24 54.08
C GLN A 161 -27.52 -2.78 53.51
N LYS A 162 -28.01 -3.83 54.17
CA LYS A 162 -29.42 -4.22 54.20
C LYS A 162 -30.26 -3.00 54.59
N GLN A 163 -31.14 -2.60 53.69
CA GLN A 163 -32.14 -1.56 53.83
C GLN A 163 -32.91 -1.68 55.17
N PRO A 164 -32.90 -0.66 56.06
CA PRO A 164 -33.86 -0.55 57.14
C PRO A 164 -35.06 0.30 56.71
N ALA A 165 -36.25 -0.18 57.06
CA ALA A 165 -37.51 0.55 57.05
C ALA A 165 -37.49 1.72 58.07
N PRO A 166 -38.33 2.77 57.91
CA PRO A 166 -38.19 4.03 58.64
C PRO A 166 -38.66 3.94 60.12
N PRO A 167 -38.04 4.68 61.06
CA PRO A 167 -38.55 4.79 62.42
C PRO A 167 -39.60 5.91 62.53
N ALA A 168 -40.73 5.56 63.16
CA ALA A 168 -41.72 6.50 63.65
C ALA A 168 -41.25 7.16 64.96
N ASP A 169 -41.66 8.41 65.13
CA ASP A 169 -41.32 9.31 66.22
C ASP A 169 -41.79 8.88 67.62
N LYS A 170 -40.92 9.17 68.60
CA LYS A 170 -41.13 9.81 69.92
C LYS A 170 -42.53 9.77 70.55
N VAL A 171 -42.62 9.35 71.82
CA VAL A 171 -43.13 10.12 73.00
C VAL A 171 -42.72 9.33 74.26
N THR A 172 -41.69 9.74 75.00
CA THR A 172 -41.69 10.54 76.25
C THR A 172 -42.32 9.88 77.48
N ALA A 173 -41.51 9.86 78.53
CA ALA A 173 -41.80 9.45 79.89
C ALA A 173 -42.75 10.42 80.61
N GLU A 174 -43.55 9.88 81.52
CA GLU A 174 -43.84 10.38 82.88
C GLU A 174 -45.24 9.91 83.31
N GLN A 175 -45.32 9.06 84.33
CA GLN A 175 -46.07 9.37 85.55
C GLN A 175 -46.07 8.16 86.48
N GLN A 176 -45.19 8.28 87.48
CA GLN A 176 -45.19 7.50 88.70
C GLN A 176 -46.46 7.77 89.52
N ALA A 177 -46.75 6.82 90.41
CA ALA A 177 -47.65 6.89 91.55
C ALA A 177 -49.13 6.58 91.30
N ARG A 178 -49.45 5.28 91.22
CA ARG A 178 -50.46 4.69 92.12
C ARG A 178 -49.95 3.40 92.73
N THR A 179 -49.89 3.45 94.05
CA THR A 179 -49.31 2.49 94.98
C THR A 179 -50.30 1.40 95.36
N ALA A 180 -49.76 0.20 95.59
CA ALA A 180 -50.22 -0.80 96.57
C ALA A 180 -51.40 -1.74 96.23
N GLY A 181 -51.66 -2.05 94.95
CA GLY A 181 -52.55 -3.15 94.54
C GLY A 181 -51.91 -4.25 93.66
N ASP A 182 -50.80 -3.95 92.99
CA ASP A 182 -50.29 -4.76 91.85
C ASP A 182 -49.13 -5.71 92.17
N ALA A 183 -48.72 -5.83 93.43
CA ALA A 183 -47.60 -6.72 93.81
C ALA A 183 -47.98 -8.21 93.74
N GLU A 184 -49.25 -8.55 94.01
CA GLU A 184 -49.72 -9.94 94.04
C GLU A 184 -50.14 -10.45 92.63
N ALA A 185 -50.59 -9.55 91.76
CA ALA A 185 -50.91 -9.88 90.36
C ALA A 185 -49.65 -10.03 89.48
N LYS A 186 -48.60 -9.22 89.69
CA LYS A 186 -47.33 -9.36 88.97
C LYS A 186 -46.58 -10.65 89.33
N ALA A 187 -46.71 -11.15 90.57
CA ALA A 187 -46.08 -12.40 90.98
C ALA A 187 -46.71 -13.63 90.29
N ARG A 188 -48.04 -13.62 90.07
CA ARG A 188 -48.73 -14.70 89.33
C ARG A 188 -48.47 -14.64 87.83
N GLU A 189 -48.38 -13.44 87.24
CA GLU A 189 -48.07 -13.29 85.82
C GLU A 189 -46.61 -13.62 85.51
N GLN A 190 -45.65 -13.29 86.40
CA GLN A 190 -44.25 -13.70 86.25
C GLN A 190 -44.07 -15.21 86.35
N ALA A 191 -44.84 -15.91 87.18
CA ALA A 191 -44.82 -17.37 87.25
C ALA A 191 -45.39 -18.04 85.97
N ARG A 192 -46.41 -17.44 85.35
CA ARG A 192 -46.97 -17.91 84.07
C ARG A 192 -46.02 -17.67 82.90
N VAL A 193 -45.41 -16.48 82.83
CA VAL A 193 -44.44 -16.12 81.78
C VAL A 193 -43.15 -16.94 81.90
N ALA A 194 -42.70 -17.27 83.11
CA ALA A 194 -41.56 -18.17 83.31
C ALA A 194 -41.86 -19.61 82.86
N GLY A 195 -43.07 -20.11 83.12
CA GLY A 195 -43.51 -21.43 82.66
C GLY A 195 -43.67 -21.54 81.14
N GLU A 196 -44.17 -20.48 80.49
CA GLU A 196 -44.29 -20.42 79.02
C GLU A 196 -42.92 -20.24 78.34
N ALA A 197 -41.99 -19.51 78.96
CA ALA A 197 -40.61 -19.38 78.47
C ALA A 197 -39.81 -20.69 78.58
N GLU A 198 -39.99 -21.47 79.64
CA GLU A 198 -39.33 -22.78 79.77
C GLU A 198 -39.92 -23.82 78.78
N ALA A 199 -41.22 -23.77 78.54
CA ALA A 199 -41.88 -24.60 77.53
C ALA A 199 -41.42 -24.25 76.10
N GLN A 200 -41.30 -22.95 75.76
CA GLN A 200 -40.76 -22.52 74.47
C GLN A 200 -39.28 -22.89 74.32
N ALA A 201 -38.47 -22.78 75.37
CA ALA A 201 -37.07 -23.18 75.34
C ALA A 201 -36.87 -24.68 75.09
N ARG A 202 -37.76 -25.54 75.63
CA ARG A 202 -37.72 -26.99 75.35
C ARG A 202 -38.13 -27.34 73.93
N VAL A 203 -39.15 -26.68 73.39
CA VAL A 203 -39.57 -26.86 71.98
C VAL A 203 -38.49 -26.34 71.02
N GLU A 204 -37.86 -25.22 71.34
CA GLU A 204 -36.75 -24.67 70.55
C GLU A 204 -35.49 -25.56 70.62
N ALA A 205 -35.19 -26.17 71.76
CA ALA A 205 -34.11 -27.13 71.88
C ALA A 205 -34.37 -28.41 71.07
N GLU A 206 -35.59 -28.96 71.12
CA GLU A 206 -35.94 -30.18 70.37
C GLU A 206 -35.95 -29.94 68.85
N THR A 207 -36.41 -28.76 68.41
CA THR A 207 -36.37 -28.37 66.99
C THR A 207 -34.95 -28.12 66.49
N ARG A 208 -34.06 -27.54 67.31
CA ARG A 208 -32.63 -27.39 66.97
C ARG A 208 -31.92 -28.73 66.84
N GLU A 209 -32.21 -29.70 67.71
CA GLU A 209 -31.58 -31.03 67.60
C GLU A 209 -32.08 -31.81 66.38
N LYS A 210 -33.39 -31.74 66.06
CA LYS A 210 -33.93 -32.29 64.81
C LYS A 210 -33.30 -31.63 63.56
N ALA A 211 -33.07 -30.32 63.59
CA ALA A 211 -32.38 -29.61 62.51
C ALA A 211 -30.91 -30.03 62.36
N ARG A 212 -30.20 -30.27 63.47
CA ARG A 212 -28.81 -30.74 63.46
C ARG A 212 -28.67 -32.14 62.86
N VAL A 213 -29.57 -33.07 63.23
CA VAL A 213 -29.59 -34.43 62.69
C VAL A 213 -29.94 -34.45 61.20
N ALA A 214 -30.90 -33.62 60.77
CA ALA A 214 -31.24 -33.47 59.35
C ALA A 214 -30.06 -32.91 58.52
N ALA A 215 -29.37 -31.89 59.03
CA ALA A 215 -28.21 -31.30 58.36
C ALA A 215 -27.03 -32.27 58.25
N GLU A 216 -26.80 -33.11 59.26
CA GLU A 216 -25.74 -34.13 59.21
C GLU A 216 -26.07 -35.24 58.18
N ALA A 217 -27.33 -35.67 58.10
CA ALA A 217 -27.79 -36.65 57.13
C ALA A 217 -27.71 -36.13 55.67
N GLU A 218 -28.05 -34.86 55.46
CA GLU A 218 -27.95 -34.21 54.14
C GLU A 218 -26.48 -34.01 53.72
N SER A 219 -25.61 -33.61 54.65
CA SER A 219 -24.18 -33.47 54.42
C SER A 219 -23.53 -34.81 53.99
N LYS A 220 -23.87 -35.93 54.64
CA LYS A 220 -23.39 -37.26 54.24
C LYS A 220 -23.89 -37.68 52.85
N ARG A 221 -25.13 -37.35 52.47
CA ARG A 221 -25.64 -37.63 51.13
C ARG A 221 -24.93 -36.80 50.06
N LEU A 222 -24.62 -35.54 50.33
CA LEU A 222 -23.89 -34.67 49.40
C LEU A 222 -22.44 -35.11 49.21
N THR A 223 -21.77 -35.59 50.26
CA THR A 223 -20.39 -36.10 50.13
C THR A 223 -20.34 -37.42 49.37
N GLU A 224 -21.25 -38.35 49.62
CA GLU A 224 -21.35 -39.60 48.87
C GLU A 224 -21.69 -39.37 47.38
N ALA A 225 -22.63 -38.45 47.09
CA ALA A 225 -22.97 -38.07 45.72
C ALA A 225 -21.78 -37.42 44.99
N ARG A 226 -21.01 -36.56 45.69
CA ARG A 226 -19.82 -35.92 45.13
C ARG A 226 -18.71 -36.92 44.81
N ILE A 227 -18.46 -37.89 45.70
CA ILE A 227 -17.45 -38.95 45.47
C ILE A 227 -17.82 -39.79 44.24
N LYS A 228 -19.11 -40.14 44.08
CA LYS A 228 -19.58 -40.92 42.93
C LYS A 228 -19.47 -40.13 41.62
N ALA A 229 -19.83 -38.85 41.62
CA ALA A 229 -19.70 -37.98 40.45
C ALA A 229 -18.23 -37.75 40.04
N GLU A 230 -17.32 -37.60 41.00
CA GLU A 230 -15.89 -37.44 40.71
C GLU A 230 -15.26 -38.71 40.11
N ALA A 231 -15.67 -39.89 40.57
CA ALA A 231 -15.21 -41.17 40.03
C ALA A 231 -15.70 -41.39 38.57
N GLU A 232 -16.93 -41.01 38.26
CA GLU A 232 -17.49 -41.11 36.90
C GLU A 232 -16.83 -40.09 35.96
N ALA A 233 -16.61 -38.86 36.41
CA ALA A 233 -15.90 -37.83 35.65
C ALA A 233 -14.45 -38.24 35.32
N LYS A 234 -13.73 -38.86 36.27
CA LYS A 234 -12.39 -39.40 36.03
C LYS A 234 -12.38 -40.50 34.97
N ARG A 235 -13.34 -41.43 35.00
CA ARG A 235 -13.46 -42.48 33.96
C ARG A 235 -13.78 -41.92 32.58
N LEU A 236 -14.65 -40.92 32.49
CA LEU A 236 -14.99 -40.31 31.21
C LEU A 236 -13.80 -39.56 30.60
N THR A 237 -12.98 -38.93 31.45
CA THR A 237 -11.78 -38.21 31.02
C THR A 237 -10.68 -39.17 30.56
N GLU A 238 -10.47 -40.29 31.25
CA GLU A 238 -9.51 -41.32 30.84
C GLU A 238 -9.93 -42.04 29.54
N LEU A 239 -11.24 -42.27 29.36
CA LEU A 239 -11.73 -42.87 28.11
C LEU A 239 -11.55 -41.92 26.92
N LYS A 240 -11.86 -40.62 27.10
CA LYS A 240 -11.65 -39.60 26.06
C LYS A 240 -10.18 -39.46 25.68
N SER A 241 -9.26 -39.43 26.66
CA SER A 241 -7.83 -39.31 26.35
C SER A 241 -7.27 -40.52 25.61
N LYS A 242 -7.76 -41.74 25.90
CA LYS A 242 -7.39 -42.94 25.14
C LYS A 242 -7.93 -42.92 23.70
N VAL A 243 -9.18 -42.49 23.49
CA VAL A 243 -9.77 -42.38 22.14
C VAL A 243 -9.06 -41.31 21.31
N GLU A 244 -8.78 -40.14 21.89
CA GLU A 244 -8.06 -39.06 21.19
C GLU A 244 -6.62 -39.47 20.83
N ALA A 245 -5.94 -40.24 21.68
CA ALA A 245 -4.61 -40.75 21.40
C ALA A 245 -4.61 -41.77 20.24
N ASP A 246 -5.59 -42.68 20.22
CA ASP A 246 -5.72 -43.70 19.16
C ASP A 246 -6.12 -43.06 17.81
N GLU A 247 -7.05 -42.10 17.82
CA GLU A 247 -7.45 -41.37 16.61
C GLU A 247 -6.30 -40.54 16.04
N LYS A 248 -5.51 -39.86 16.91
CA LYS A 248 -4.33 -39.11 16.50
C LYS A 248 -3.25 -40.02 15.90
N SER A 249 -3.04 -41.21 16.47
CA SER A 249 -2.10 -42.20 15.93
C SER A 249 -2.54 -42.69 14.54
N ARG A 250 -3.83 -42.98 14.37
CA ARG A 250 -4.39 -43.43 13.09
C ARG A 250 -4.33 -42.34 12.01
N LEU A 251 -4.59 -41.08 12.37
CA LEU A 251 -4.48 -39.94 11.47
C LEU A 251 -3.02 -39.68 11.04
N ALA A 252 -2.06 -39.82 11.96
CA ALA A 252 -0.63 -39.70 11.64
C ALA A 252 -0.18 -40.80 10.65
N ALA A 253 -0.56 -42.06 10.90
CA ALA A 253 -0.24 -43.17 10.00
C ALA A 253 -0.84 -43.00 8.58
N LEU A 254 -2.07 -42.47 8.48
CA LEU A 254 -2.71 -42.19 7.19
C LEU A 254 -2.04 -41.01 6.46
N ALA A 255 -1.58 -39.99 7.19
CA ALA A 255 -0.86 -38.85 6.63
C ALA A 255 0.51 -39.27 6.06
N ASP A 256 1.26 -40.10 6.79
CA ASP A 256 2.55 -40.62 6.33
C ASP A 256 2.40 -41.54 5.11
N ALA A 257 1.38 -42.39 5.08
CA ALA A 257 1.07 -43.21 3.92
C ALA A 257 0.76 -42.36 2.68
N LYS A 258 -0.07 -41.31 2.82
CA LYS A 258 -0.35 -40.37 1.72
C LYS A 258 0.89 -39.62 1.26
N ARG A 259 1.76 -39.17 2.18
CA ARG A 259 3.00 -38.46 1.83
C ARG A 259 3.93 -39.35 1.00
N LEU A 260 4.06 -40.62 1.36
CA LEU A 260 4.86 -41.60 0.60
C LEU A 260 4.29 -41.86 -0.80
N THR A 261 2.97 -41.94 -0.95
CA THR A 261 2.33 -42.11 -2.26
C THR A 261 2.48 -40.86 -3.13
N ASP A 262 2.24 -39.67 -2.57
CA ASP A 262 2.38 -38.39 -3.28
C ASP A 262 3.85 -38.12 -3.71
N GLU A 263 4.81 -38.54 -2.89
CA GLU A 263 6.24 -38.41 -3.19
C GLU A 263 6.65 -39.33 -4.35
N LYS A 264 6.13 -40.57 -4.40
CA LYS A 264 6.34 -41.47 -5.55
C LYS A 264 5.72 -40.93 -6.83
N VAL A 265 4.46 -40.47 -6.79
CA VAL A 265 3.79 -39.90 -7.97
C VAL A 265 4.54 -38.68 -8.49
N LYS A 266 5.05 -37.81 -7.62
CA LYS A 266 5.86 -36.65 -8.02
C LYS A 266 7.22 -37.04 -8.61
N SER A 267 7.83 -38.11 -8.11
CA SER A 267 9.09 -38.64 -8.68
C SER A 267 8.86 -39.18 -10.09
N ASP A 268 7.84 -40.00 -10.28
CA ASP A 268 7.52 -40.59 -11.57
C ASP A 268 7.09 -39.52 -12.60
N GLU A 269 6.32 -38.52 -12.17
CA GLU A 269 5.94 -37.39 -13.03
C GLU A 269 7.14 -36.51 -13.41
N ARG A 270 8.12 -36.30 -12.51
CA ARG A 270 9.35 -35.60 -12.84
C ARG A 270 10.17 -36.32 -13.90
N VAL A 271 10.30 -37.65 -13.78
CA VAL A 271 10.99 -38.47 -14.79
C VAL A 271 10.30 -38.38 -16.14
N ARG A 272 8.95 -38.36 -16.16
CA ARG A 272 8.18 -38.22 -17.40
C ARG A 272 8.36 -36.84 -18.05
N ILE A 273 8.29 -35.77 -17.26
CA ILE A 273 8.50 -34.39 -17.73
C ILE A 273 9.92 -34.20 -18.27
N GLU A 274 10.93 -34.76 -17.59
CA GLU A 274 12.33 -34.67 -18.03
C GLU A 274 12.60 -35.45 -19.32
N ALA A 275 11.99 -36.64 -19.48
CA ALA A 275 12.05 -37.42 -20.70
C ALA A 275 11.38 -36.70 -21.88
N GLU A 276 10.22 -36.07 -21.64
CA GLU A 276 9.51 -35.31 -22.67
C GLU A 276 10.26 -34.02 -23.06
N ALA A 277 10.84 -33.32 -22.08
CA ALA A 277 11.66 -32.14 -22.32
C ALA A 277 12.93 -32.47 -23.12
N SER A 278 13.59 -33.60 -22.83
CA SER A 278 14.76 -34.05 -23.61
C SER A 278 14.38 -34.40 -25.05
N ARG A 279 13.24 -35.06 -25.27
CA ARG A 279 12.74 -35.38 -26.62
C ARG A 279 12.44 -34.11 -27.42
N LEU A 280 11.79 -33.12 -26.79
CA LEU A 280 11.48 -31.84 -27.43
C LEU A 280 12.75 -31.03 -27.73
N ALA A 281 13.76 -31.07 -26.84
CA ALA A 281 15.05 -30.43 -27.06
C ALA A 281 15.80 -31.06 -28.25
N GLU A 282 15.81 -32.39 -28.35
CA GLU A 282 16.44 -33.09 -29.47
C GLU A 282 15.69 -32.84 -30.80
N GLU A 283 14.36 -32.81 -30.78
CA GLU A 283 13.53 -32.46 -31.93
C GLU A 283 13.80 -31.01 -32.40
N ASN A 284 13.86 -30.06 -31.46
CA ASN A 284 14.21 -28.67 -31.77
C ASN A 284 15.63 -28.52 -32.33
N LEU A 285 16.60 -29.30 -31.83
CA LEU A 285 17.97 -29.28 -32.35
C LEU A 285 18.04 -29.85 -33.78
N ARG A 286 17.24 -30.90 -34.07
CA ARG A 286 17.09 -31.44 -35.43
C ARG A 286 16.35 -30.46 -36.36
N ALA A 287 15.32 -29.77 -35.87
CA ALA A 287 14.62 -28.74 -36.62
C ALA A 287 15.54 -27.56 -36.92
N GLN A 288 16.27 -27.03 -35.93
CA GLN A 288 17.21 -25.93 -36.13
C GLN A 288 18.36 -26.30 -37.05
N SER A 289 18.91 -27.51 -36.96
CA SER A 289 19.95 -27.95 -37.89
C SER A 289 19.42 -28.09 -39.31
N SER A 290 18.19 -28.60 -39.49
CA SER A 290 17.54 -28.67 -40.81
C SER A 290 17.26 -27.27 -41.40
N VAL A 291 16.84 -26.31 -40.56
CA VAL A 291 16.62 -24.91 -40.96
C VAL A 291 17.95 -24.25 -41.29
N ARG A 292 19.02 -24.51 -40.52
CA ARG A 292 20.35 -23.97 -40.81
C ARG A 292 20.93 -24.54 -42.09
N VAL A 293 20.74 -25.83 -42.37
CA VAL A 293 21.16 -26.45 -43.64
C VAL A 293 20.36 -25.88 -44.82
N LYS A 294 19.04 -25.69 -44.67
CA LYS A 294 18.20 -25.02 -45.68
C LYS A 294 18.62 -23.56 -45.88
N ALA A 295 18.84 -22.81 -44.81
CA ALA A 295 19.29 -21.43 -44.87
C ALA A 295 20.70 -21.30 -45.46
N GLU A 296 21.61 -22.23 -45.20
CA GLU A 296 22.96 -22.22 -45.77
C GLU A 296 22.95 -22.62 -47.25
N THR A 297 22.09 -23.56 -47.65
CA THR A 297 21.89 -23.91 -49.07
C THR A 297 21.18 -22.80 -49.84
N GLU A 298 20.19 -22.14 -49.25
CA GLU A 298 19.56 -20.94 -49.81
C GLU A 298 20.52 -19.77 -49.84
N ALA A 299 21.34 -19.55 -48.82
CA ALA A 299 22.36 -18.49 -48.81
C ALA A 299 23.45 -18.75 -49.86
N LYS A 300 23.89 -19.99 -50.05
CA LYS A 300 24.82 -20.34 -51.14
C LYS A 300 24.18 -20.16 -52.52
N THR A 301 22.90 -20.51 -52.66
CA THR A 301 22.14 -20.28 -53.90
C THR A 301 21.95 -18.79 -54.17
N GLN A 302 21.55 -18.01 -53.16
CA GLN A 302 21.40 -16.55 -53.25
C GLN A 302 22.73 -15.85 -53.47
N GLN A 303 23.83 -16.33 -52.91
CA GLN A 303 25.16 -15.79 -53.17
C GLN A 303 25.57 -16.06 -54.62
N LYS A 304 25.25 -17.23 -55.17
CA LYS A 304 25.48 -17.55 -56.58
C LYS A 304 24.61 -16.68 -57.51
N VAL A 305 23.32 -16.56 -57.19
CA VAL A 305 22.37 -15.66 -57.89
C VAL A 305 22.78 -14.20 -57.74
N ARG A 306 23.31 -13.76 -56.59
CA ARG A 306 23.77 -12.39 -56.36
C ARG A 306 25.07 -12.10 -57.09
N ILE A 307 25.98 -13.06 -57.24
CA ILE A 307 27.17 -12.90 -58.08
C ILE A 307 26.77 -12.80 -59.55
N GLU A 308 25.83 -13.63 -60.02
CA GLU A 308 25.27 -13.55 -61.37
C GLU A 308 24.43 -12.27 -61.59
N ALA A 309 23.70 -11.82 -60.56
CA ALA A 309 22.91 -10.59 -60.57
C ALA A 309 23.75 -9.32 -60.36
N GLU A 310 24.89 -9.34 -59.66
CA GLU A 310 25.85 -8.22 -59.63
C GLU A 310 26.59 -8.11 -60.97
N GLN A 311 26.84 -9.24 -61.65
CA GLN A 311 27.34 -9.25 -63.03
C GLN A 311 26.30 -8.72 -64.04
N GLN A 312 25.00 -8.90 -63.80
CA GLN A 312 23.92 -8.32 -64.62
C GLN A 312 23.47 -6.91 -64.19
N ALA A 313 23.57 -6.55 -62.91
CA ALA A 313 23.16 -5.25 -62.36
C ALA A 313 24.26 -4.17 -62.49
N GLN A 314 25.51 -4.55 -62.80
CA GLN A 314 26.46 -3.61 -63.40
C GLN A 314 26.00 -3.09 -64.79
N ALA A 315 24.98 -3.71 -65.40
CA ALA A 315 24.42 -3.27 -66.68
C ALA A 315 23.07 -2.51 -66.56
N ALA A 316 22.45 -2.37 -65.39
CA ALA A 316 21.22 -1.58 -65.27
C ALA A 316 20.90 -1.13 -63.84
N THR A 317 20.57 0.16 -63.71
CA THR A 317 19.90 0.86 -62.58
C THR A 317 20.77 1.38 -61.42
N ALA A 318 21.43 2.52 -61.67
CA ALA A 318 21.94 3.43 -60.64
C ALA A 318 20.88 4.49 -60.29
N VAL A 319 20.27 4.38 -59.11
CA VAL A 319 19.83 5.57 -58.36
C VAL A 319 21.07 6.06 -57.61
N PRO A 320 21.42 7.37 -57.63
CA PRO A 320 22.68 7.85 -57.07
C PRO A 320 22.65 7.75 -55.54
N GLY A 321 23.04 6.59 -55.02
CA GLY A 321 23.43 6.45 -53.62
C GLY A 321 24.60 7.39 -53.34
N PHE A 322 24.65 7.95 -52.13
CA PHE A 322 25.74 8.81 -51.70
C PHE A 322 27.07 8.03 -51.73
N GLN A 323 27.80 8.13 -52.84
CA GLN A 323 29.09 7.48 -52.99
C GLN A 323 30.08 8.19 -52.07
N ILE A 324 30.61 7.44 -51.10
CA ILE A 324 31.72 7.88 -50.26
C ILE A 324 32.99 7.79 -51.10
N ALA A 325 33.80 8.85 -51.08
CA ALA A 325 35.04 8.88 -51.83
C ALA A 325 36.03 7.87 -51.22
N ALA A 326 36.26 6.75 -51.90
CA ALA A 326 37.00 5.60 -51.36
C ALA A 326 38.52 5.81 -51.25
N ASN A 327 39.08 6.88 -51.83
CA ASN A 327 40.53 7.08 -51.99
C ASN A 327 41.07 8.37 -51.35
N LEU A 328 40.36 8.93 -50.38
CA LEU A 328 40.82 10.14 -49.68
C LEU A 328 41.62 9.77 -48.43
N LYS A 329 42.75 10.45 -48.21
CA LYS A 329 43.53 10.39 -46.97
C LYS A 329 42.87 11.20 -45.86
N SER A 330 42.01 12.14 -46.24
CA SER A 330 41.23 12.98 -45.34
C SER A 330 40.21 12.16 -44.54
N LYS A 331 40.06 12.47 -43.25
CA LYS A 331 39.19 11.71 -42.34
C LYS A 331 38.32 12.65 -41.51
N VAL A 332 37.11 12.19 -41.17
CA VAL A 332 36.26 12.81 -40.16
C VAL A 332 36.39 11.97 -38.89
N SER A 333 36.82 12.58 -37.78
CA SER A 333 37.02 11.90 -36.51
C SER A 333 35.79 11.92 -35.62
N ASN A 334 35.00 13.00 -35.67
CA ASN A 334 33.82 13.16 -34.82
C ASN A 334 32.76 14.04 -35.51
N VAL A 335 31.48 13.75 -35.25
CA VAL A 335 30.33 14.55 -35.66
C VAL A 335 29.34 14.57 -34.50
N ASP A 336 29.05 15.75 -33.95
CA ASP A 336 28.16 15.89 -32.79
C ASP A 336 27.30 17.15 -32.85
N VAL A 337 26.19 17.17 -32.11
CA VAL A 337 25.32 18.35 -31.98
C VAL A 337 25.82 19.23 -30.84
N VAL A 338 26.44 20.35 -31.19
CA VAL A 338 27.04 21.31 -30.24
C VAL A 338 25.99 22.21 -29.60
N ASN A 339 24.98 22.62 -30.35
CA ASN A 339 23.90 23.47 -29.84
C ASN A 339 22.58 23.12 -30.51
N ARG A 340 21.48 23.29 -29.78
CA ARG A 340 20.12 23.12 -30.29
C ARG A 340 19.32 24.37 -29.91
N SER A 341 18.65 24.95 -30.89
CA SER A 341 17.63 25.96 -30.62
C SER A 341 16.52 25.37 -29.76
N VAL A 342 15.88 26.23 -28.95
CA VAL A 342 14.80 25.82 -28.03
C VAL A 342 13.62 25.22 -28.80
N ASP A 343 13.31 25.78 -29.96
CA ASP A 343 12.25 25.36 -30.86
C ASP A 343 12.66 24.21 -31.79
N ARG A 344 13.94 23.79 -31.80
CA ARG A 344 14.51 22.75 -32.68
C ARG A 344 14.38 23.03 -34.18
N THR A 345 14.21 24.29 -34.58
CA THR A 345 14.23 24.72 -35.99
C THR A 345 15.66 24.82 -36.52
N GLN A 346 16.63 25.02 -35.62
CA GLN A 346 18.05 25.13 -35.92
C GLN A 346 18.91 24.30 -34.97
N MET A 347 19.95 23.65 -35.49
CA MET A 347 20.97 22.98 -34.69
C MET A 347 22.36 23.38 -35.19
N THR A 348 23.33 23.46 -34.28
CA THR A 348 24.74 23.62 -34.63
C THR A 348 25.41 22.25 -34.55
N ILE A 349 25.89 21.74 -35.68
CA ILE A 349 26.61 20.47 -35.76
C ILE A 349 28.11 20.75 -35.84
N GLY A 350 28.86 20.19 -34.91
CA GLY A 350 30.32 20.23 -34.89
C GLY A 350 30.87 19.02 -35.64
N VAL A 351 31.83 19.27 -36.53
CA VAL A 351 32.54 18.25 -37.29
C VAL A 351 34.03 18.42 -37.04
N GLU A 352 34.66 17.37 -36.53
CA GLU A 352 36.11 17.26 -36.40
C GLU A 352 36.66 16.46 -37.57
N PHE A 353 37.66 17.00 -38.26
CA PHE A 353 38.21 16.45 -39.48
C PHE A 353 39.71 16.73 -39.60
N ASP A 354 40.39 15.88 -40.35
CA ASP A 354 41.81 15.95 -40.69
C ASP A 354 41.92 15.86 -42.22
N LEU A 355 42.14 16.98 -42.90
CA LEU A 355 42.33 17.01 -44.35
C LEU A 355 43.80 16.78 -44.70
N LYS A 356 44.08 15.68 -45.40
CA LYS A 356 45.46 15.29 -45.82
C LYS A 356 45.65 15.23 -47.33
N ASP A 357 44.58 15.40 -48.08
CA ASP A 357 44.64 15.38 -49.54
C ASP A 357 45.00 16.78 -50.08
N ASP A 358 45.76 16.80 -51.17
CA ASP A 358 46.16 18.03 -51.84
C ASP A 358 45.00 18.54 -52.71
N PHE A 359 44.10 19.31 -52.10
CA PHE A 359 43.02 19.99 -52.82
C PHE A 359 43.58 21.17 -53.64
N SER A 360 43.16 21.25 -54.90
CA SER A 360 43.70 22.20 -55.88
C SER A 360 43.23 23.64 -55.64
N ASN A 361 42.02 23.80 -55.10
CA ASN A 361 41.48 25.09 -54.67
C ASN A 361 41.33 25.11 -53.15
N LYS A 362 40.99 26.27 -52.58
CA LYS A 362 40.63 26.40 -51.16
C LYS A 362 39.39 25.54 -50.88
N PRO A 363 39.54 24.33 -50.30
CA PRO A 363 38.44 23.40 -50.21
C PRO A 363 37.45 23.90 -49.16
N VAL A 364 36.17 23.77 -49.45
CA VAL A 364 35.11 24.08 -48.47
C VAL A 364 34.51 22.78 -47.97
N ILE A 365 34.28 22.69 -46.67
CA ILE A 365 33.58 21.58 -46.04
C ILE A 365 32.11 21.96 -45.83
N GLY A 366 31.23 20.98 -46.00
CA GLY A 366 29.79 21.12 -45.81
C GLY A 366 29.18 19.86 -45.21
N ILE A 367 27.92 19.98 -44.80
CA ILE A 367 27.12 18.85 -44.32
C ILE A 367 25.74 18.86 -44.97
N ASP A 368 25.21 17.66 -45.23
CA ASP A 368 23.82 17.44 -45.60
C ASP A 368 23.17 16.57 -44.52
N VAL A 369 22.03 17.01 -43.98
CA VAL A 369 21.22 16.19 -43.07
C VAL A 369 20.19 15.44 -43.90
N THR A 370 20.08 14.12 -43.75
CA THR A 370 19.18 13.31 -44.58
C THR A 370 18.56 12.16 -43.79
N ARG A 371 17.56 11.52 -44.41
CA ARG A 371 17.01 10.25 -43.98
C ARG A 371 17.47 9.16 -44.95
N ARG A 372 17.96 8.01 -44.47
CA ARG A 372 18.43 6.91 -45.33
C ARG A 372 17.34 6.39 -46.26
N THR A 373 16.10 6.36 -45.77
CA THR A 373 14.92 5.93 -46.55
C THR A 373 14.39 7.02 -47.48
N GLU A 374 14.81 8.27 -47.31
CA GLU A 374 14.35 9.42 -48.09
C GLU A 374 15.52 10.38 -48.36
N PRO A 375 16.38 10.10 -49.36
CA PRO A 375 17.53 10.95 -49.69
C PRO A 375 17.17 12.39 -50.07
N LYS A 376 15.94 12.60 -50.58
CA LYS A 376 15.38 13.94 -50.84
C LYS A 376 15.04 14.71 -49.56
N ALA A 377 15.29 14.15 -48.37
CA ALA A 377 15.17 14.92 -47.13
C ALA A 377 16.22 16.04 -47.04
N SER A 378 17.36 15.91 -47.71
CA SER A 378 18.46 16.89 -47.60
C SER A 378 18.12 18.28 -48.10
N GLN A 379 17.22 18.41 -49.07
CA GLN A 379 16.71 19.72 -49.53
C GLN A 379 15.89 20.47 -48.46
N TYR A 380 15.44 19.79 -47.39
CA TYR A 380 14.74 20.44 -46.29
C TYR A 380 15.70 21.09 -45.29
N PHE A 381 17.01 21.00 -45.51
CA PHE A 381 18.02 21.50 -44.60
C PHE A 381 18.97 22.44 -45.33
N SER A 382 19.22 23.59 -44.73
CA SER A 382 20.22 24.54 -45.21
C SER A 382 21.36 24.64 -44.20
N ALA A 383 22.59 24.35 -44.65
CA ALA A 383 23.81 24.51 -43.87
C ALA A 383 24.85 25.32 -44.65
N PRO A 384 25.42 26.39 -44.08
CA PRO A 384 26.47 27.15 -44.76
C PRO A 384 27.76 26.33 -44.87
N LYS A 385 28.41 26.38 -46.03
CA LYS A 385 29.74 25.78 -46.22
C LYS A 385 30.79 26.61 -45.51
N THR A 386 31.82 25.96 -44.97
CA THR A 386 32.92 26.61 -44.26
C THR A 386 34.23 26.31 -44.96
N ASP A 387 35.12 27.30 -45.05
CA ASP A 387 36.47 27.13 -45.57
C ASP A 387 37.25 26.16 -44.67
N ALA A 388 37.66 25.02 -45.23
CA ALA A 388 38.32 23.98 -44.46
C ALA A 388 39.74 24.37 -44.02
N SER A 389 40.31 25.45 -44.60
CA SER A 389 41.65 25.94 -44.26
C SER A 389 41.71 26.86 -43.03
N LYS A 390 40.57 27.33 -42.51
CA LYS A 390 40.53 28.40 -41.49
C LYS A 390 40.54 27.93 -40.03
N GLY A 391 40.74 26.64 -39.75
CA GLY A 391 40.73 26.10 -38.39
C GLY A 391 42.08 25.50 -37.96
N ARG A 392 42.71 26.04 -36.90
CA ARG A 392 43.93 25.45 -36.30
C ARG A 392 43.73 24.05 -35.70
N ARG A 393 42.49 23.57 -35.56
CA ARG A 393 42.14 22.32 -34.87
C ARG A 393 41.30 21.35 -35.72
N GLY A 394 41.11 21.61 -37.01
CA GLY A 394 40.29 20.73 -37.86
C GLY A 394 38.84 20.62 -37.39
N ILE A 395 38.27 21.69 -36.82
CA ILE A 395 36.88 21.70 -36.34
C ILE A 395 36.09 22.74 -37.14
N ALA A 396 34.94 22.34 -37.68
CA ALA A 396 33.95 23.24 -38.28
C ALA A 396 32.61 23.13 -37.55
N LEU A 397 31.93 24.26 -37.41
CA LEU A 397 30.60 24.35 -36.81
C LEU A 397 29.59 24.77 -37.88
N PHE A 398 28.56 23.96 -38.08
CA PHE A 398 27.54 24.16 -39.09
C PHE A 398 26.21 24.49 -38.44
N ALA A 399 25.73 25.72 -38.64
CA ALA A 399 24.38 26.12 -38.29
C ALA A 399 23.39 25.57 -39.32
N VAL A 400 22.79 24.42 -39.04
CA VAL A 400 21.78 23.77 -39.88
C VAL A 400 20.41 24.30 -39.54
N LYS A 401 19.70 24.82 -40.53
CA LYS A 401 18.31 25.27 -40.42
C LYS A 401 17.38 24.31 -41.14
N TYR A 402 16.29 23.92 -40.48
CA TYR A 402 15.21 23.16 -41.09
C TYR A 402 14.24 24.09 -41.83
N GLN A 403 14.03 23.78 -43.10
CA GLN A 403 13.22 24.53 -44.07
C GLN A 403 12.34 23.51 -44.81
N PRO A 404 11.21 23.09 -44.21
CA PRO A 404 10.27 22.21 -44.89
C PRO A 404 9.72 22.88 -46.16
N PRO A 405 9.28 22.11 -47.17
CA PRO A 405 8.70 22.66 -48.39
C PRO A 405 7.36 23.34 -48.08
N ASP A 406 7.10 24.50 -48.69
CA ASP A 406 5.90 25.32 -48.47
C ASP A 406 4.57 24.59 -48.78
N SER A 407 4.61 23.50 -49.56
CA SER A 407 3.42 22.84 -50.08
C SER A 407 2.70 21.93 -49.08
N ASN A 408 3.18 21.76 -47.84
CA ASN A 408 2.47 20.93 -46.86
C ASN A 408 2.77 21.25 -45.37
N PRO A 409 2.38 22.43 -44.86
CA PRO A 409 2.70 22.89 -43.49
C PRO A 409 2.15 21.98 -42.38
N ASP A 410 1.09 21.20 -42.64
CA ASP A 410 0.42 20.37 -41.64
C ASP A 410 1.04 18.97 -41.45
N THR A 411 1.99 18.55 -42.30
CA THR A 411 2.44 17.14 -42.28
C THR A 411 3.64 16.84 -41.40
N PHE A 412 4.40 17.83 -40.93
CA PHE A 412 5.61 17.57 -40.13
C PHE A 412 5.80 18.61 -39.02
N GLU A 413 4.94 18.57 -37.99
CA GLU A 413 5.23 19.29 -36.73
C GLU A 413 6.64 18.91 -36.21
N THR A 414 7.01 17.63 -36.40
CA THR A 414 8.37 17.14 -36.23
C THR A 414 8.83 16.35 -37.46
N TYR A 415 10.13 16.42 -37.77
CA TYR A 415 10.74 15.65 -38.87
C TYR A 415 12.00 14.92 -38.37
N PRO A 416 12.01 13.58 -38.35
CA PRO A 416 13.17 12.81 -37.93
C PRO A 416 14.16 12.59 -39.08
N THR A 417 15.45 12.73 -38.80
CA THR A 417 16.56 12.36 -39.69
C THR A 417 17.47 11.37 -38.99
N ASP A 418 18.10 10.46 -39.74
CA ASP A 418 18.95 9.39 -39.20
C ASP A 418 20.40 9.44 -39.69
N SER A 419 20.77 10.42 -40.53
CA SER A 419 22.12 10.55 -41.05
C SER A 419 22.54 11.99 -41.33
N VAL A 420 23.81 12.29 -41.06
CA VAL A 420 24.49 13.53 -41.47
C VAL A 420 25.66 13.16 -42.37
N LEU A 421 25.64 13.64 -43.60
CA LEU A 421 26.68 13.40 -44.59
C LEU A 421 27.65 14.57 -44.63
N VAL A 422 28.90 14.33 -44.23
CA VAL A 422 29.99 15.31 -44.33
C VAL A 422 30.62 15.19 -45.71
N TYR A 423 30.80 16.32 -46.39
CA TYR A 423 31.46 16.39 -47.69
C TYR A 423 32.48 17.51 -47.77
N VAL A 424 33.47 17.33 -48.63
CA VAL A 424 34.38 18.38 -49.07
C VAL A 424 34.05 18.76 -50.51
N GLN A 425 34.15 20.04 -50.84
CA GLN A 425 33.99 20.54 -52.19
C GLN A 425 35.26 21.27 -52.60
N ASP A 426 35.89 20.78 -53.67
CA ASP A 426 37.05 21.38 -54.34
C ASP A 426 36.60 21.84 -55.74
N GLY A 427 36.41 23.14 -55.91
CA GLY A 427 35.82 23.71 -57.13
C GLY A 427 34.41 23.16 -57.41
N PRO A 428 34.15 22.58 -58.61
CA PRO A 428 32.86 21.95 -58.93
C PRO A 428 32.70 20.54 -58.34
N GLN A 429 33.79 19.92 -57.90
CA GLN A 429 33.79 18.54 -57.47
C GLN A 429 33.37 18.44 -56.00
N ARG A 430 32.31 17.68 -55.74
CA ARG A 430 31.86 17.34 -54.39
C ARG A 430 32.25 15.90 -54.07
N LEU A 431 32.92 15.72 -52.93
CA LEU A 431 33.39 14.42 -52.45
C LEU A 431 32.82 14.17 -51.05
N ASN A 432 32.01 13.12 -50.91
CA ASN A 432 31.45 12.76 -49.61
C ASN A 432 32.51 12.03 -48.78
N LEU A 433 32.82 12.56 -47.59
CA LEU A 433 33.87 12.06 -46.71
C LEU A 433 33.34 11.00 -45.75
N PHE A 434 32.21 11.28 -45.09
CA PHE A 434 31.75 10.46 -43.97
C PHE A 434 30.23 10.56 -43.77
N PRO A 435 29.50 9.43 -43.75
CA PRO A 435 28.10 9.37 -43.35
C PRO A 435 27.98 9.08 -41.84
N ALA A 436 27.75 10.10 -41.02
CA ALA A 436 27.52 9.93 -39.59
C ALA A 436 26.07 9.44 -39.33
N PRO A 437 25.86 8.30 -38.65
CA PRO A 437 24.53 7.90 -38.20
C PRO A 437 24.14 8.75 -37.00
N LEU A 438 23.17 9.64 -37.16
CA LEU A 438 22.75 10.57 -36.12
C LEU A 438 21.25 10.79 -36.17
N THR A 439 20.55 10.33 -35.14
CA THR A 439 19.10 10.51 -35.01
C THR A 439 18.78 11.90 -34.47
N LEU A 440 18.26 12.77 -35.33
CA LEU A 440 17.86 14.13 -34.99
C LEU A 440 16.37 14.32 -35.23
N VAL A 441 15.74 15.13 -34.38
CA VAL A 441 14.33 15.51 -34.53
C VAL A 441 14.25 17.01 -34.68
N TRP A 442 13.80 17.45 -35.86
CA TRP A 442 13.62 18.84 -36.25
C TRP A 442 12.17 19.25 -36.07
N ARG A 443 11.92 20.55 -35.91
CA ARG A 443 10.56 21.12 -35.86
C ARG A 443 10.41 22.21 -36.90
N ALA A 444 9.26 22.22 -37.56
CA ALA A 444 8.93 23.25 -38.55
C ALA A 444 8.93 24.65 -37.89
N PRO A 445 9.49 25.69 -38.55
CA PRO A 445 9.37 27.06 -38.08
C PRO A 445 7.89 27.44 -37.89
N GLY A 446 7.55 27.99 -36.71
CA GLY A 446 6.17 28.38 -36.40
C GLY A 446 5.30 27.30 -35.75
N ALA A 447 5.81 26.06 -35.58
CA ALA A 447 5.18 25.10 -34.67
C ALA A 447 5.16 25.70 -33.26
N GLY A 448 3.98 25.75 -32.62
CA GLY A 448 3.78 26.42 -31.33
C GLY A 448 4.77 25.96 -30.24
N PRO A 449 5.02 26.81 -29.22
CA PRO A 449 5.95 26.45 -28.15
C PRO A 449 5.52 25.13 -27.51
N VAL A 450 6.44 24.17 -27.51
CA VAL A 450 6.27 22.92 -26.77
C VAL A 450 6.25 23.31 -25.31
N LEU A 451 5.07 23.29 -24.68
CA LEU A 451 5.00 23.18 -23.23
C LEU A 451 5.92 22.01 -22.88
N PRO A 452 6.88 22.16 -21.96
CA PRO A 452 7.82 21.09 -21.66
C PRO A 452 7.00 19.83 -21.39
N ILE A 453 7.06 18.90 -22.33
CA ILE A 453 6.51 17.57 -22.14
C ILE A 453 7.46 17.00 -21.11
N VAL A 454 7.11 17.18 -19.84
CA VAL A 454 7.50 16.23 -18.83
C VAL A 454 7.00 14.93 -19.41
N GLU A 455 7.91 14.12 -19.96
CA GLU A 455 7.61 12.73 -20.26
C GLU A 455 7.16 12.13 -18.94
N GLN A 456 5.86 12.19 -18.69
CA GLN A 456 5.21 11.44 -17.65
C GLN A 456 5.23 10.02 -18.18
N THR A 457 6.40 9.39 -18.09
CA THR A 457 6.53 7.97 -18.32
C THR A 457 5.52 7.29 -17.43
N ALA A 458 4.76 6.36 -18.00
CA ALA A 458 3.77 5.66 -17.22
C ALA A 458 4.50 4.95 -16.06
N LYS A 459 4.11 5.25 -14.82
CA LYS A 459 4.68 4.64 -13.62
C LYS A 459 3.66 3.72 -13.00
N LEU A 460 4.12 2.57 -12.55
CA LEU A 460 3.31 1.56 -11.89
C LEU A 460 4.05 1.10 -10.65
N GLU A 461 3.41 1.20 -9.49
CA GLU A 461 3.98 0.84 -8.20
C GLU A 461 3.02 -0.09 -7.44
N TYR A 462 3.58 -1.18 -6.92
CA TYR A 462 2.88 -2.06 -5.99
C TYR A 462 2.80 -1.39 -4.63
N ASP A 463 1.61 -1.30 -4.04
CA ASP A 463 1.48 -0.80 -2.66
C ASP A 463 1.31 -1.96 -1.68
N LYS A 464 0.26 -2.77 -1.86
CA LYS A 464 -0.05 -3.86 -0.93
C LYS A 464 -1.03 -4.88 -1.51
N PHE A 465 -0.84 -6.15 -1.17
CA PHE A 465 -1.85 -7.19 -1.27
C PHE A 465 -2.47 -7.49 0.10
N LYS A 466 -3.78 -7.72 0.13
CA LYS A 466 -4.47 -8.23 1.32
C LYS A 466 -5.57 -9.21 0.93
N GLN A 467 -5.45 -10.42 1.46
CA GLN A 467 -6.48 -11.44 1.40
C GLN A 467 -7.53 -11.14 2.47
N ASN A 468 -8.81 -10.98 2.09
CA ASN A 468 -9.88 -10.63 3.01
C ASN A 468 -10.78 -11.82 3.37
N THR A 469 -10.88 -12.82 2.50
CA THR A 469 -11.56 -14.10 2.74
C THR A 469 -10.70 -15.25 2.24
N LEU A 470 -11.11 -16.49 2.52
CA LEU A 470 -10.39 -17.66 2.00
C LEU A 470 -10.37 -17.73 0.46
N TYR A 471 -11.31 -17.07 -0.21
CA TYR A 471 -11.48 -17.09 -1.67
C TYR A 471 -11.47 -15.69 -2.30
N GLY A 472 -11.18 -14.64 -1.52
CA GLY A 472 -11.26 -13.24 -1.93
C GLY A 472 -10.10 -12.40 -1.36
N GLY A 473 -9.68 -11.39 -2.11
CA GLY A 473 -8.65 -10.45 -1.71
C GLY A 473 -8.64 -9.20 -2.59
N TYR A 474 -7.68 -8.33 -2.34
CA TYR A 474 -7.47 -7.13 -3.14
C TYR A 474 -6.00 -6.76 -3.23
N VAL A 475 -5.64 -6.14 -4.36
CA VAL A 475 -4.34 -5.50 -4.58
C VAL A 475 -4.56 -3.99 -4.71
N THR A 476 -3.72 -3.23 -4.02
CA THR A 476 -3.63 -1.78 -4.17
C THR A 476 -2.47 -1.44 -5.08
N VAL A 477 -2.74 -0.70 -6.16
CA VAL A 477 -1.76 -0.30 -7.17
C VAL A 477 -1.74 1.23 -7.26
N LYS A 478 -0.55 1.83 -7.16
CA LYS A 478 -0.33 3.24 -7.51
C LYS A 478 0.07 3.33 -8.97
N TYR A 479 -0.52 4.26 -9.70
CA TYR A 479 -0.21 4.44 -11.11
C TYR A 479 -0.06 5.92 -11.45
N THR A 480 0.74 6.20 -12.48
CA THR A 480 0.76 7.46 -13.21
C THR A 480 0.65 7.10 -14.68
N LEU A 481 -0.40 7.56 -15.33
CA LEU A 481 -0.64 7.34 -16.75
C LEU A 481 -0.60 8.70 -17.48
N PRO A 482 0.02 8.79 -18.68
CA PRO A 482 -0.09 9.98 -19.53
C PRO A 482 -1.55 10.37 -19.79
N ALA A 483 -1.79 11.55 -20.36
CA ALA A 483 -3.12 11.92 -20.83
C ALA A 483 -3.66 10.86 -21.81
N GLY A 484 -4.96 10.53 -21.70
CA GLY A 484 -5.55 9.34 -22.32
C GLY A 484 -5.77 8.27 -21.25
N GLY A 485 -7.02 7.86 -21.06
CA GLY A 485 -7.34 6.80 -20.09
C GLY A 485 -6.62 5.49 -20.41
N GLY A 486 -6.80 4.49 -19.56
CA GLY A 486 -6.23 3.16 -19.78
C GLY A 486 -6.95 2.14 -18.94
N LYS A 487 -6.30 1.01 -18.70
CA LYS A 487 -6.78 0.02 -17.75
C LYS A 487 -5.62 -0.67 -17.06
N VAL A 488 -5.88 -1.14 -15.85
CA VAL A 488 -4.96 -2.00 -15.10
C VAL A 488 -5.50 -3.42 -15.10
N ILE A 489 -4.62 -4.36 -15.44
CA ILE A 489 -4.90 -5.79 -15.48
C ILE A 489 -4.01 -6.43 -14.43
N VAL A 490 -4.64 -7.06 -13.43
CA VAL A 490 -3.91 -7.85 -12.41
C VAL A 490 -4.09 -9.32 -12.72
N ARG A 491 -3.03 -10.11 -12.51
CA ARG A 491 -3.02 -11.57 -12.62
C ARG A 491 -2.41 -12.14 -11.35
N VAL A 492 -3.04 -13.17 -10.81
CA VAL A 492 -2.52 -13.96 -9.69
C VAL A 492 -2.25 -15.37 -10.19
N LEU A 493 -1.05 -15.89 -9.95
CA LEU A 493 -0.65 -17.22 -10.41
C LEU A 493 0.36 -17.88 -9.47
N ASP A 494 0.43 -19.20 -9.55
CA ASP A 494 1.52 -20.03 -9.06
C ASP A 494 2.64 -20.04 -10.12
N SER A 495 3.83 -19.59 -9.74
CA SER A 495 5.02 -19.54 -10.58
C SER A 495 5.38 -20.90 -11.19
N LYS A 496 5.00 -22.01 -10.53
CA LYS A 496 5.23 -23.38 -11.01
C LYS A 496 4.14 -23.87 -11.95
N THR A 497 2.99 -23.21 -11.99
CA THR A 497 1.85 -23.61 -12.83
C THR A 497 1.22 -22.36 -13.43
N PRO A 498 1.77 -21.81 -14.53
CA PRO A 498 1.28 -20.54 -15.10
C PRO A 498 -0.20 -20.53 -15.51
N ARG A 499 -0.78 -21.70 -15.82
CA ARG A 499 -2.22 -21.87 -16.10
C ARG A 499 -3.12 -21.63 -14.88
N SER A 500 -2.54 -21.50 -13.68
CA SER A 500 -3.28 -21.15 -12.46
C SER A 500 -3.94 -19.77 -12.52
N VAL A 501 -3.53 -18.90 -13.46
CA VAL A 501 -4.19 -17.61 -13.69
C VAL A 501 -5.69 -17.77 -13.95
N ASP A 502 -6.10 -18.87 -14.59
CA ASP A 502 -7.50 -19.13 -14.93
C ASP A 502 -8.36 -19.45 -13.71
N TRP A 503 -7.75 -19.77 -12.56
CA TRP A 503 -8.43 -20.05 -11.30
C TRP A 503 -8.96 -18.80 -10.61
N PHE A 504 -8.47 -17.62 -10.99
CA PHE A 504 -8.85 -16.35 -10.39
C PHE A 504 -9.73 -15.54 -11.36
N GLN A 505 -10.74 -14.88 -10.81
CA GLN A 505 -11.49 -13.82 -11.46
C GLN A 505 -10.96 -12.48 -10.95
N ILE A 506 -10.54 -11.63 -11.87
CA ILE A 506 -9.95 -10.33 -11.58
C ILE A 506 -10.59 -9.33 -12.52
N ASP A 507 -11.13 -8.25 -11.96
CA ASP A 507 -11.79 -7.22 -12.74
C ASP A 507 -10.73 -6.36 -13.46
N GLU A 508 -10.90 -6.15 -14.77
CA GLU A 508 -10.16 -5.12 -15.48
C GLU A 508 -10.71 -3.76 -15.05
N VAL A 509 -9.85 -2.91 -14.47
CA VAL A 509 -10.30 -1.63 -13.93
C VAL A 509 -9.90 -0.50 -14.88
N PRO A 510 -10.86 0.24 -15.47
CA PRO A 510 -10.55 1.40 -16.29
C PRO A 510 -9.95 2.51 -15.44
N LEU A 511 -8.88 3.12 -15.94
CA LEU A 511 -8.15 4.20 -15.30
C LEU A 511 -8.31 5.50 -16.09
N LYS A 512 -8.41 6.61 -15.37
CA LYS A 512 -8.29 7.95 -15.96
C LYS A 512 -6.81 8.33 -16.03
N GLY A 513 -6.43 9.11 -17.05
CA GLY A 513 -5.08 9.68 -17.15
C GLY A 513 -4.72 10.52 -15.91
N GLY A 514 -3.42 10.61 -15.61
CA GLY A 514 -2.87 11.22 -14.41
C GLY A 514 -2.39 10.21 -13.37
N THR A 515 -2.13 10.69 -12.15
CA THR A 515 -1.70 9.85 -11.01
C THR A 515 -2.90 9.43 -10.18
N GLY A 516 -2.95 8.15 -9.80
CA GLY A 516 -4.04 7.60 -9.01
C GLY A 516 -3.65 6.37 -8.18
N LEU A 517 -4.56 5.99 -7.30
CA LEU A 517 -4.48 4.78 -6.49
C LEU A 517 -5.70 3.93 -6.81
N GLN A 518 -5.49 2.70 -7.25
CA GLN A 518 -6.58 1.78 -7.61
C GLN A 518 -6.58 0.55 -6.73
N LEU A 519 -7.76 0.21 -6.21
CA LEU A 519 -8.02 -1.03 -5.51
C LEU A 519 -8.65 -2.01 -6.49
N ILE A 520 -8.06 -3.20 -6.63
CA ILE A 520 -8.45 -4.21 -7.61
C ILE A 520 -8.81 -5.47 -6.85
N LYS A 521 -10.05 -5.95 -7.05
CA LYS A 521 -10.57 -7.13 -6.38
C LYS A 521 -10.07 -8.40 -7.09
N ILE A 522 -9.75 -9.41 -6.30
CA ILE A 522 -9.37 -10.75 -6.76
C ILE A 522 -10.28 -11.75 -6.05
N ASP A 523 -10.96 -12.57 -6.81
CA ASP A 523 -11.76 -13.68 -6.29
C ASP A 523 -11.30 -15.00 -6.93
N VAL A 524 -11.44 -16.11 -6.21
CA VAL A 524 -11.29 -17.45 -6.78
C VAL A 524 -12.59 -17.81 -7.50
N LYS A 525 -12.49 -18.26 -8.75
CA LYS A 525 -13.65 -18.73 -9.50
C LYS A 525 -14.25 -19.99 -8.88
N ALA A 526 -15.57 -20.07 -8.81
CA ALA A 526 -16.27 -21.27 -8.29
C ALA A 526 -15.99 -22.52 -9.17
N ASP A 527 -15.85 -22.31 -10.47
CA ASP A 527 -15.55 -23.34 -11.47
C ASP A 527 -14.04 -23.56 -11.70
N ALA A 528 -13.17 -22.97 -10.87
CA ALA A 528 -11.72 -23.14 -10.98
C ALA A 528 -11.34 -24.63 -10.96
N GLN A 529 -10.67 -25.10 -12.03
CA GLN A 529 -10.12 -26.45 -12.14
C GLN A 529 -8.78 -26.55 -11.40
N SER A 530 -8.78 -26.30 -10.09
CA SER A 530 -7.61 -26.51 -9.25
C SER A 530 -7.43 -28.00 -8.91
N PRO A 531 -6.17 -28.47 -8.71
CA PRO A 531 -5.90 -29.87 -8.35
C PRO A 531 -6.34 -30.26 -6.92
N GLY A 532 -6.90 -29.34 -6.14
CA GLY A 532 -7.43 -29.61 -4.81
C GLY A 532 -8.24 -28.44 -4.23
N ASP A 533 -8.78 -28.64 -3.02
CA ASP A 533 -9.58 -27.64 -2.29
C ASP A 533 -8.76 -26.40 -1.87
N VAL A 534 -7.44 -26.55 -1.81
CA VAL A 534 -6.48 -25.50 -1.46
C VAL A 534 -5.70 -25.10 -2.70
N ILE A 535 -5.82 -23.83 -3.09
CA ILE A 535 -5.11 -23.22 -4.21
C ILE A 535 -3.90 -22.47 -3.68
N LYS A 536 -2.72 -22.75 -4.23
CA LYS A 536 -1.51 -22.01 -3.94
C LYS A 536 -1.26 -21.02 -5.07
N ALA A 537 -0.86 -19.81 -4.74
CA ALA A 537 -0.37 -18.81 -5.67
C ALA A 537 0.79 -18.08 -4.98
N ASP A 538 1.77 -17.63 -5.74
CA ASP A 538 2.95 -16.98 -5.19
C ASP A 538 3.36 -15.71 -5.94
N THR A 539 2.66 -15.39 -7.03
CA THR A 539 3.04 -14.34 -7.96
C THR A 539 1.83 -13.46 -8.28
N ILE A 540 2.03 -12.15 -8.20
CA ILE A 540 1.08 -11.13 -8.66
C ILE A 540 1.74 -10.37 -9.80
N GLU A 541 1.12 -10.36 -10.98
CA GLU A 541 1.54 -9.54 -12.11
C GLU A 541 0.54 -8.41 -12.31
N VAL A 542 1.04 -7.19 -12.49
CA VAL A 542 0.24 -5.99 -12.74
C VAL A 542 0.69 -5.40 -14.07
N GLN A 543 -0.25 -5.24 -14.98
CA GLN A 543 -0.06 -4.65 -16.30
C GLN A 543 -0.84 -3.36 -16.38
N LEU A 544 -0.18 -2.29 -16.80
CA LEU A 544 -0.80 -1.02 -17.13
C LEU A 544 -0.88 -0.92 -18.65
N VAL A 545 -2.09 -0.79 -19.16
CA VAL A 545 -2.39 -0.76 -20.59
C VAL A 545 -3.02 0.59 -20.91
N ASP A 546 -2.59 1.26 -21.98
CA ASP A 546 -3.18 2.51 -22.43
C ASP A 546 -4.55 2.31 -23.12
N SER A 547 -5.18 3.39 -23.58
CA SER A 547 -6.46 3.35 -24.29
C SER A 547 -6.41 2.59 -25.61
N ASP A 548 -5.22 2.47 -26.22
CA ASP A 548 -5.00 1.81 -27.50
C ASP A 548 -4.67 0.32 -27.33
N GLY A 549 -4.57 -0.15 -26.08
CA GLY A 549 -4.27 -1.55 -25.77
C GLY A 549 -2.77 -1.84 -25.67
N ASN A 550 -1.89 -0.84 -25.73
CA ASN A 550 -0.45 -1.05 -25.60
C ASN A 550 -0.04 -1.15 -24.13
N LEU A 551 0.90 -2.06 -23.86
CA LEU A 551 1.48 -2.22 -22.52
C LEU A 551 2.45 -1.06 -22.24
N VAL A 552 2.07 -0.17 -21.33
CA VAL A 552 2.86 1.01 -20.94
C VAL A 552 3.54 0.85 -19.57
N GLY A 553 3.15 -0.15 -18.77
CA GLY A 553 3.81 -0.49 -17.51
C GLY A 553 3.63 -1.96 -17.16
N TYR A 554 4.65 -2.57 -16.57
CA TYR A 554 4.63 -3.95 -16.11
C TYR A 554 5.33 -4.08 -14.76
N LEU A 555 4.73 -4.84 -13.87
CA LEU A 555 5.24 -5.10 -12.53
C LEU A 555 4.95 -6.55 -12.17
N LYS A 556 5.91 -7.20 -11.51
CA LYS A 556 5.78 -8.56 -11.00
C LYS A 556 6.27 -8.61 -9.56
N GLU A 557 5.40 -9.06 -8.66
CA GLU A 557 5.67 -9.17 -7.23
C GLU A 557 5.49 -10.62 -6.77
N PHE A 558 6.43 -11.11 -5.97
CA PHE A 558 6.36 -12.44 -5.37
C PHE A 558 5.76 -12.34 -3.96
N THR A 559 4.59 -12.92 -3.75
CA THR A 559 3.90 -12.95 -2.46
C THR A 559 3.26 -14.33 -2.28
N PRO A 560 3.75 -15.19 -1.37
CA PRO A 560 3.15 -16.50 -1.15
C PRO A 560 1.75 -16.35 -0.55
N MET A 561 0.76 -16.97 -1.19
CA MET A 561 -0.66 -16.89 -0.86
C MET A 561 -1.30 -18.28 -0.89
N THR A 562 -2.32 -18.48 -0.06
CA THR A 562 -3.09 -19.72 -0.01
C THR A 562 -4.57 -19.40 0.00
N TRP A 563 -5.31 -19.98 -0.94
CA TRP A 563 -6.73 -19.75 -1.15
C TRP A 563 -7.51 -21.06 -1.02
N ALA A 564 -8.80 -20.96 -0.72
CA ALA A 564 -9.72 -22.09 -0.73
C ALA A 564 -10.66 -21.98 -1.94
N ARG A 565 -11.05 -23.11 -2.50
CA ARG A 565 -12.09 -23.17 -3.53
C ARG A 565 -13.45 -22.81 -2.92
N PRO A 566 -14.23 -21.88 -3.50
CA PRO A 566 -15.61 -21.64 -3.10
C PRO A 566 -16.42 -22.94 -3.25
N LYS A 567 -17.22 -23.28 -2.22
CA LYS A 567 -18.14 -24.43 -2.26
C LYS A 567 -19.52 -24.03 -2.72
#